data_AF-A0A832N1Z5-F1
#
_entry.id   AF-A0A832N1Z5-F1
#
_cell.length_a   1.000
_cell.length_b   1.000
_cell.length_c   1.000
_cell.angle_alpha   90.00
_cell.angle_beta   90.00
_cell.angle_gamma   90.00
#
_symmetry.space_group_name_H-M   'P 1'
#
loop_
_entity.id
_entity.type
_entity.pdbx_description
1 polymer ?
#
loop_
_entity_poly.entity_id
_entity_poly.type
_entity_poly.pdbx_seq_one_letter_code
_entity_poly.pdbx_strand_id
1 'polypeptide(L)' 'VVADRDLPAGHVITEADIWARRPGSGEIAGYEFDKVVGKRLTRAVTRNEQLKWDDLSG' A
#
# COMPACT_ATOMS: atom_id res chain seq x y z
N VAL A 1 -0.07 -5.50 -3.27
CA VAL A 1 -0.83 -4.90 -2.14
C VAL A 1 -1.68 -3.76 -2.70
N VAL A 2 -2.92 -3.58 -2.24
CA VAL A 2 -3.90 -2.65 -2.83
C VAL A 2 -4.49 -1.75 -1.74
N ALA A 3 -4.69 -0.46 -2.03
CA ALA A 3 -5.37 0.48 -1.14
C ALA A 3 -6.87 0.20 -1.07
N ASP A 4 -7.43 0.10 0.13
CA ASP A 4 -8.87 -0.11 0.34
C ASP A 4 -9.67 1.21 0.40
N ARG A 5 -8.97 2.34 0.56
CA ARG A 5 -9.52 3.70 0.58
C ARG A 5 -8.54 4.71 -0.02
N ASP A 6 -8.99 5.94 -0.21
CA ASP A 6 -8.13 7.05 -0.59
C ASP A 6 -7.20 7.41 0.58
N LEU A 7 -5.91 7.50 0.30
CA LEU A 7 -4.86 7.78 1.27
C LEU A 7 -4.07 9.01 0.83
N PRO A 8 -4.01 10.07 1.66
CA PRO A 8 -3.26 11.27 1.31
C PRO A 8 -1.74 11.05 1.39
N ALA A 9 -0.98 11.89 0.69
CA ALA A 9 0.48 11.91 0.81
C ALA A 9 0.89 12.14 2.28
N GLY A 10 1.94 11.45 2.73
CA GLY A 10 2.40 11.51 4.11
C GLY A 10 1.58 10.67 5.09
N HIS A 11 0.52 9.97 4.66
CA HIS A 11 -0.21 9.03 5.52
C HIS A 11 0.66 7.83 5.92
N VAL A 12 0.50 7.36 7.16
CA VAL A 12 1.17 6.15 7.65
C VAL A 12 0.22 4.97 7.48
N ILE A 13 0.63 3.98 6.69
CA ILE A 13 -0.22 2.86 6.32
C ILE A 13 -0.46 1.95 7.52
N THR A 14 -1.72 1.57 7.70
CA THR A 14 -2.18 0.58 8.68
C THR A 14 -2.77 -0.63 7.97
N GLU A 15 -2.97 -1.74 8.68
CA GLU A 15 -3.59 -2.95 8.11
C GLU A 15 -5.00 -2.70 7.56
N ALA A 16 -5.73 -1.72 8.10
CA ALA A 16 -7.07 -1.37 7.63
C ALA A 16 -7.06 -0.52 6.34
N ASP A 17 -5.90 0.00 5.95
CA ASP A 17 -5.77 0.85 4.75
C ASP A 17 -5.56 0.05 3.47
N ILE A 18 -5.09 -1.20 3.60
CA ILE A 18 -4.60 -2.00 2.49
C ILE A 18 -5.03 -3.46 2.62
N TRP A 19 -5.02 -4.17 1.49
CA TRP A 19 -5.26 -5.60 1.46
C TRP A 19 -4.38 -6.31 0.43
N ALA A 20 -4.13 -7.60 0.65
CA ALA A 20 -3.36 -8.44 -0.27
C ALA A 20 -4.29 -9.16 -1.26
N ARG A 21 -4.37 -8.64 -2.49
CA ARG A 21 -5.16 -9.25 -3.57
C ARG A 21 -4.54 -10.56 -4.09
N ARG A 22 -5.38 -11.58 -4.32
CA ARG A 22 -5.02 -12.84 -4.99
C ARG A 22 -5.95 -13.14 -6.18
N PRO A 23 -5.47 -13.72 -7.29
CA PRO A 23 -4.05 -13.72 -7.70
C PRO A 23 -3.58 -12.27 -7.86
N GLY A 24 -2.35 -11.97 -7.44
CA GLY A 24 -1.79 -10.62 -7.49
C GLY A 24 -0.60 -10.58 -8.44
N SER A 25 -0.66 -9.73 -9.47
CA SER A 25 0.46 -9.40 -10.36
C SER A 25 1.11 -8.05 -10.03
N GLY A 26 0.77 -7.50 -8.86
CA GLY A 26 1.33 -6.24 -8.38
C GLY A 26 2.78 -6.37 -7.96
N GLU A 27 3.48 -5.23 -7.98
CA GLU A 27 4.88 -5.12 -7.60
C GLU A 27 5.15 -5.62 -6.17
N ILE A 28 4.28 -5.25 -5.23
CA ILE A 28 4.36 -5.74 -3.85
C ILE A 28 3.57 -7.05 -3.72
N ALA A 29 4.30 -8.14 -3.53
CA ALA A 29 3.72 -9.47 -3.33
C ALA A 29 2.94 -9.56 -2.02
N GLY A 30 1.95 -10.46 -1.96
CA GLY A 30 1.10 -10.62 -0.78
C GLY A 30 1.83 -11.05 0.49
N TYR A 31 2.97 -11.75 0.37
CA TYR A 31 3.82 -12.14 1.51
C TYR A 31 4.70 -10.99 2.02
N GLU A 32 4.73 -9.85 1.32
CA GLU A 32 5.46 -8.64 1.74
C GLU A 32 4.53 -7.61 2.37
N PHE A 33 3.26 -7.96 2.58
CA PHE A 33 2.24 -7.07 3.15
C PHE A 33 2.71 -6.40 4.45
N ASP A 34 3.30 -7.18 5.36
CA ASP A 34 3.78 -6.69 6.66
C ASP A 34 4.92 -5.66 6.53
N LYS A 35 5.65 -5.63 5.40
CA LYS A 35 6.68 -4.62 5.15
C LYS A 35 6.09 -3.26 4.77
N VAL A 36 4.83 -3.21 4.35
CA VAL A 36 4.12 -1.99 3.95
C VAL A 36 3.45 -1.33 5.14
N VAL A 37 2.95 -2.13 6.09
CA VAL A 37 2.33 -1.63 7.33
C VAL A 37 3.37 -0.82 8.11
N GLY A 38 2.98 0.39 8.54
CA GLY A 38 3.84 1.35 9.23
C GLY A 38 4.71 2.23 8.32
N LYS A 39 4.77 1.96 7.00
CA LYS A 39 5.45 2.86 6.06
C LYS A 39 4.63 4.12 5.79
N ARG A 40 5.32 5.19 5.42
CA ARG A 40 4.69 6.47 5.09
C ARG A 40 4.61 6.67 3.59
N LEU A 41 3.45 7.07 3.08
CA LEU A 41 3.25 7.37 1.68
C LEU A 41 4.04 8.62 1.23
N THR A 42 4.74 8.52 0.10
CA THR A 42 5.46 9.62 -0.56
C THR A 42 4.54 10.49 -1.41
N ARG A 43 3.40 9.94 -1.84
CA ARG A 43 2.35 10.62 -2.62
C ARG A 43 0.96 10.13 -2.22
N ALA A 44 -0.09 10.82 -2.67
CA ALA A 44 -1.45 10.33 -2.50
C ALA A 44 -1.70 9.08 -3.37
N VAL A 45 -2.51 8.16 -2.85
CA VAL A 45 -2.91 6.90 -3.49
C VAL A 45 -4.43 6.79 -3.39
N THR A 46 -5.07 6.37 -4.47
CA THR A 46 -6.54 6.24 -4.53
C THR A 46 -7.01 4.83 -4.19
N ARG A 47 -8.27 4.70 -3.79
CA ARG A 47 -8.89 3.40 -3.54
C ARG A 47 -8.75 2.47 -4.75
N ASN A 48 -8.47 1.20 -4.48
CA ASN A 48 -8.20 0.13 -5.44
C ASN A 48 -6.90 0.27 -6.24
N GLU A 49 -6.08 1.27 -5.96
CA GLU A 49 -4.76 1.42 -6.57
C GLU A 49 -3.77 0.42 -5.96
N GLN A 50 -2.89 -0.14 -6.80
CA GLN A 50 -1.82 -1.02 -6.35
C GLN A 50 -0.65 -0.18 -5.85
N LEU A 51 -0.25 -0.40 -4.60
CA LEU A 51 0.91 0.25 -4.02
C LEU A 51 2.19 -0.31 -4.66
N LYS A 52 3.17 0.58 -4.85
CA LYS A 52 4.53 0.29 -5.30
C LYS A 52 5.54 0.62 -4.23
N TRP A 53 6.76 0.10 -4.35
CA TRP A 53 7.81 0.41 -3.37
C TRP A 53 8.17 1.89 -3.35
N ASP A 54 8.16 2.55 -4.52
CA ASP A 54 8.44 3.99 -4.64
C ASP A 54 7.36 4.89 -4.02
N ASP A 55 6.17 4.34 -3.74
CA ASP A 55 5.12 5.06 -3.02
C ASP A 55 5.39 5.13 -1.50
N LEU A 56 6.41 4.41 -1.00
CA LEU A 56 6.69 4.23 0.42
C LEU A 56 8.02 4.88 0.81
N SER A 57 8.04 5.48 2.00
CA SER A 57 9.24 6.09 2.60
C SER A 57 9.58 5.45 3.95
N GLY A 58 10.89 5.36 4.21
CA GLY A 58 11.51 4.67 5.36
C GLY A 58 11.82 3.22 5.08
#